data_AF-A0A161M8C5-F1
#
_entry.id   AF-A0A161M8C5-F1
#
_cell.length_a   1.000
_cell.length_b   1.000
_cell.length_c   1.000
_cell.angle_alpha   90.00
_cell.angle_beta   90.00
_cell.angle_gamma   90.00
#
_symmetry.space_group_name_H-M   'P 1'
#
loop_
_entity.id
_entity.type
_entity.pdbx_description
1 polymer ?
#
loop_
_entity_poly.entity_id
_entity_poly.type
_entity_poly.pdbx_seq_one_letter_code
_entity_poly.pdbx_strand_id
1 'polypeptide(L)'
;MTAVIGLGSCEAGPTPAGFLRNPPGGVADLHWEHGRWTVPAEDPHSLRGLRVHWPDGAAEGGVEGAAEGAALLAPLLALATAGVPLHAAEVPAWAVRADPVFAELLAHGDWLAATPRDTPNCTAALRREEHSVRLRRHGLARRGGGDPPGTPTVSVVMASMRPGLLESALGQLARQRGVRAEVLLGLHGFPAAHEAVRRAVEACPLPVTVVEADAATPFGDVLNLAASAAGGDYVAKWDDDDWYGPDHLSDLLLALSYSGAEIVGTAAEFFYLEPLNVTIRRTDYTSEVWSDHVAGGTILLRRDRFRETGGFPGLPRGVDAAFLKAAHAAGARIYRTHGLGYMLRRGASAQHTWQLPLAHFLRVASNQWRGFRPSRILAP
;
A
#
# COMPACT_ATOMS: atom_id res chain seq x y z
N MET A 1 -36.91 -7.27 -7.78
CA MET A 1 -36.93 -5.82 -7.56
C MET A 1 -35.55 -5.29 -7.90
N THR A 2 -35.43 -4.50 -8.96
CA THR A 2 -34.16 -3.90 -9.38
C THR A 2 -34.02 -2.58 -8.61
N ALA A 3 -33.19 -2.55 -7.57
CA ALA A 3 -32.81 -1.29 -6.94
C ALA A 3 -31.85 -0.58 -7.90
N VAL A 4 -32.33 0.44 -8.61
CA VAL A 4 -31.49 1.29 -9.46
C VAL A 4 -30.77 2.27 -8.54
N ILE A 5 -29.57 1.93 -8.11
CA ILE A 5 -28.71 2.89 -7.42
C ILE A 5 -28.10 3.80 -8.48
N GLY A 6 -28.56 5.05 -8.50
CA GLY A 6 -27.91 6.09 -9.26
C GLY A 6 -26.59 6.45 -8.60
N LEU A 7 -25.47 6.17 -9.26
CA LEU A 7 -24.14 6.55 -8.78
C LEU A 7 -23.91 8.07 -8.73
N GLY A 8 -24.87 8.85 -9.21
CA GLY A 8 -24.87 10.32 -9.16
C GLY A 8 -24.92 10.92 -7.75
N SER A 9 -25.13 10.11 -6.71
CA SER A 9 -25.08 10.51 -5.30
C SER A 9 -24.04 9.73 -4.48
N CYS A 10 -23.08 9.04 -5.11
CA CYS A 10 -21.96 8.46 -4.37
C CYS A 10 -21.06 9.59 -3.86
N GLU A 11 -21.46 10.22 -2.75
CA GLU A 11 -20.61 10.87 -1.75
C GLU A 11 -19.68 9.84 -1.07
N ALA A 12 -19.17 8.86 -1.84
CA ALA A 12 -18.11 8.01 -1.37
C ALA A 12 -16.89 8.92 -1.19
N GLY A 13 -16.59 9.24 0.06
CA GLY A 13 -15.36 9.89 0.47
C GLY A 13 -14.16 9.17 -0.14
N PRO A 14 -12.97 9.79 -0.12
CA PRO A 14 -11.78 9.18 -0.71
C PRO A 14 -11.35 7.87 -0.02
N THR A 15 -11.95 7.55 1.15
CA THR A 15 -11.74 6.30 1.87
C THR A 15 -12.28 5.09 1.11
N PRO A 16 -11.60 3.92 1.12
CA PRO A 16 -11.94 2.78 0.26
C PRO A 16 -13.17 1.98 0.69
N ALA A 17 -14.36 2.57 0.61
CA ALA A 17 -15.62 1.94 1.00
C ALA A 17 -15.99 0.69 0.17
N GLY A 18 -15.46 0.56 -1.06
CA GLY A 18 -15.66 -0.60 -1.94
C GLY A 18 -14.59 -1.69 -1.84
N PHE A 19 -13.58 -1.51 -1.00
CA PHE A 19 -12.52 -2.50 -0.80
C PHE A 19 -12.96 -3.59 0.18
N LEU A 20 -13.88 -4.46 -0.24
CA LEU A 20 -14.14 -5.71 0.49
C LEU A 20 -13.20 -6.79 -0.03
N ARG A 21 -12.38 -7.42 0.82
CA ARG A 21 -11.47 -8.51 0.42
C ARG A 21 -12.22 -9.72 -0.16
N ASN A 22 -13.26 -10.14 0.55
CA ASN A 22 -14.15 -11.25 0.17
C ASN A 22 -15.60 -10.73 0.11
N PRO A 23 -15.98 -10.04 -0.98
CA PRO A 23 -17.34 -9.54 -1.16
C PRO A 23 -18.32 -10.73 -1.35
N PRO A 24 -19.54 -10.65 -0.79
CA PRO A 24 -20.54 -11.73 -0.93
C PRO A 24 -21.15 -11.80 -2.33
N GLY A 25 -21.20 -10.69 -3.06
CA GLY A 25 -21.77 -10.60 -4.40
C GLY A 25 -20.77 -10.94 -5.50
N GLY A 26 -21.30 -11.38 -6.65
CA GLY A 26 -20.53 -11.64 -7.86
C GLY A 26 -20.09 -10.37 -8.59
N VAL A 27 -19.75 -10.51 -9.88
CA VAL A 27 -19.53 -9.37 -10.77
C VAL A 27 -20.88 -8.96 -11.34
N ALA A 28 -21.21 -7.67 -11.29
CA ALA A 28 -22.44 -7.13 -11.89
C ALA A 28 -22.14 -6.26 -13.10
N ASP A 29 -23.12 -6.08 -13.96
CA ASP A 29 -23.02 -5.19 -15.11
C ASP A 29 -23.42 -3.76 -14.71
N LEU A 30 -22.64 -2.79 -15.18
CA LEU A 30 -22.80 -1.37 -14.97
C LEU A 30 -23.17 -0.73 -16.31
N HIS A 31 -24.38 -0.21 -16.42
CA HIS A 31 -24.95 0.33 -17.65
C HIS A 31 -25.14 1.84 -17.57
N TRP A 32 -25.14 2.49 -18.73
CA TRP A 32 -25.52 3.90 -18.83
C TRP A 32 -26.99 4.03 -19.24
N GLU A 33 -27.83 4.53 -18.33
CA GLU A 33 -29.27 4.68 -18.56
C GLU A 33 -29.75 6.03 -18.02
N HIS A 34 -30.60 6.72 -18.78
CA HIS A 34 -31.22 7.98 -18.37
C HIS A 34 -30.20 9.04 -17.89
N GLY A 35 -29.04 9.12 -18.54
CA GLY A 35 -27.99 10.12 -18.24
C GLY A 35 -27.15 9.82 -17.00
N ARG A 36 -27.15 8.57 -16.50
CA ARG A 36 -26.32 8.16 -15.36
C ARG A 36 -25.93 6.69 -15.43
N TRP A 37 -24.88 6.33 -14.68
CA TRP A 37 -24.51 4.94 -14.47
C TRP A 37 -25.42 4.24 -13.46
N THR A 38 -25.86 3.03 -13.79
CA THR A 38 -26.79 2.20 -13.02
C THR A 38 -26.28 0.77 -12.90
N VAL A 39 -26.42 0.19 -11.70
CA VAL A 39 -26.07 -1.21 -11.40
C VAL A 39 -27.27 -1.91 -10.75
N PRO A 40 -27.61 -3.16 -11.12
CA PRO A 40 -28.71 -3.91 -10.51
C PRO A 40 -28.29 -4.53 -9.17
N ALA A 41 -27.88 -3.71 -8.21
CA ALA A 41 -27.49 -4.16 -6.87
C ALA A 41 -27.91 -3.14 -5.80
N GLU A 42 -28.38 -3.63 -4.65
CA GLU A 42 -28.76 -2.79 -3.49
C GLU A 42 -27.55 -2.18 -2.77
N ASP A 43 -26.37 -2.78 -2.92
CA ASP A 43 -25.11 -2.24 -2.42
C ASP A 43 -23.98 -2.61 -3.39
N PRO A 44 -23.45 -1.66 -4.19
CA PRO A 44 -22.36 -1.90 -5.10
C PRO A 44 -21.06 -2.32 -4.40
N HIS A 45 -20.89 -1.97 -3.12
CA HIS A 45 -19.69 -2.32 -2.34
C HIS A 45 -19.67 -3.81 -1.96
N SER A 46 -20.84 -4.44 -1.93
CA SER A 46 -20.99 -5.89 -1.70
C SER A 46 -20.54 -6.76 -2.89
N LEU A 47 -20.24 -6.16 -4.04
CA LEU A 47 -19.93 -6.86 -5.28
C LEU A 47 -18.43 -7.17 -5.44
N ARG A 48 -18.14 -8.25 -6.18
CA ARG A 48 -16.78 -8.59 -6.60
C ARG A 48 -16.21 -7.56 -7.57
N GLY A 49 -17.05 -6.86 -8.31
CA GLY A 49 -16.66 -5.77 -9.18
C GLY A 49 -17.73 -5.48 -10.21
N LEU A 50 -17.45 -4.51 -11.07
CA LEU A 50 -18.41 -4.00 -12.05
C LEU A 50 -17.85 -4.16 -13.46
N ARG A 51 -18.68 -4.69 -14.37
CA ARG A 51 -18.41 -4.71 -15.80
C ARG A 51 -19.07 -3.49 -16.44
N VAL A 52 -18.26 -2.57 -16.95
CA VAL A 52 -18.70 -1.34 -17.59
C VAL A 52 -19.20 -1.64 -19.01
N HIS A 53 -20.45 -1.28 -19.27
CA HIS A 53 -21.08 -1.29 -20.60
C HIS A 53 -21.29 0.14 -21.05
N TRP A 54 -20.51 0.57 -22.04
CA TRP A 54 -20.58 1.93 -22.59
C TRP A 54 -21.89 2.14 -23.36
N PRO A 55 -22.44 3.36 -23.39
CA PRO A 55 -23.67 3.65 -24.12
C PRO A 55 -23.52 3.44 -25.63
N ASP A 56 -24.58 2.94 -26.28
CA ASP A 56 -24.65 2.78 -27.72
C ASP A 56 -24.41 4.12 -28.43
N GLY A 57 -23.43 4.17 -29.35
CA GLY A 57 -22.97 5.40 -30.03
C GLY A 57 -21.63 5.95 -29.50
N ALA A 58 -21.31 5.75 -28.21
CA ALA A 58 -20.00 6.12 -27.67
C ALA A 58 -18.88 5.18 -28.15
N ALA A 59 -19.23 3.96 -28.60
CA ALA A 59 -18.30 2.96 -29.11
C ALA A 59 -17.81 3.23 -30.54
N GLU A 60 -18.69 3.74 -31.43
CA GLU A 60 -18.41 3.82 -32.89
C GLU A 60 -18.37 5.26 -33.45
N GLY A 61 -18.97 6.26 -32.79
CA GLY A 61 -19.13 7.63 -33.33
C GLY A 61 -18.45 8.76 -32.56
N GLY A 62 -17.94 8.47 -31.35
CA GLY A 62 -17.37 9.49 -30.47
C GLY A 62 -18.43 10.18 -29.61
N VAL A 63 -17.96 10.76 -28.51
CA VAL A 63 -18.74 11.58 -27.60
C VAL A 63 -18.74 13.01 -28.15
N GLU A 64 -19.90 13.68 -28.26
CA GLU A 64 -20.05 14.95 -29.01
C GLU A 64 -19.29 16.14 -28.39
N GLY A 65 -18.71 15.96 -27.19
CA GLY A 65 -17.77 16.92 -26.62
C GLY A 65 -17.01 16.42 -25.39
N ALA A 66 -15.94 17.14 -25.02
CA ALA A 66 -15.11 16.81 -23.85
C ALA A 66 -15.90 16.79 -22.52
N ALA A 67 -16.93 17.62 -22.40
CA ALA A 67 -17.79 17.68 -21.21
C ALA A 67 -18.62 16.40 -21.03
N GLU A 68 -19.16 15.86 -22.11
CA GLU A 68 -19.92 14.61 -22.09
C GLU A 68 -18.99 13.42 -21.78
N GLY A 69 -17.76 13.42 -22.31
CA GLY A 69 -16.76 12.40 -22.00
C GLY A 69 -16.33 12.43 -20.53
N ALA A 70 -16.19 13.64 -19.97
CA ALA A 70 -15.93 13.82 -18.54
C ALA A 70 -17.09 13.33 -17.67
N ALA A 71 -18.34 13.58 -18.07
CA ALA A 71 -19.53 13.10 -17.36
C ALA A 71 -19.63 11.57 -17.33
N LEU A 72 -19.18 10.89 -18.38
CA LEU A 72 -19.09 9.43 -18.43
C LEU A 72 -17.96 8.87 -17.56
N LEU A 73 -16.78 9.51 -17.55
CA LEU A 73 -15.60 9.02 -16.83
C LEU A 73 -15.61 9.34 -15.33
N ALA A 74 -16.14 10.50 -14.92
CA ALA A 74 -16.04 10.95 -13.53
C ALA A 74 -16.66 9.98 -12.50
N PRO A 75 -17.85 9.38 -12.74
CA PRO A 75 -18.40 8.39 -11.81
C PRO A 75 -17.59 7.10 -11.76
N LEU A 76 -16.99 6.67 -12.87
CA LEU A 76 -16.11 5.50 -12.91
C LEU A 76 -14.82 5.76 -12.11
N LEU A 77 -14.22 6.95 -12.23
CA LEU A 77 -13.08 7.36 -11.41
C LEU A 77 -13.43 7.46 -9.92
N ALA A 78 -14.66 7.87 -9.59
CA ALA A 78 -15.16 7.87 -8.22
C ALA A 78 -15.25 6.44 -7.64
N LEU A 79 -15.81 5.50 -8.41
CA LEU A 79 -15.85 4.08 -8.04
C LEU A 79 -14.45 3.48 -7.86
N ALA A 80 -13.55 3.77 -8.80
CA ALA A 80 -12.15 3.34 -8.74
C ALA A 80 -11.48 3.90 -7.46
N THR A 81 -11.69 5.18 -7.15
CA THR A 81 -11.19 5.81 -5.92
C THR A 81 -11.72 5.12 -4.66
N ALA A 82 -12.98 4.71 -4.66
CA ALA A 82 -13.58 3.98 -3.55
C ALA A 82 -13.06 2.52 -3.45
N GLY A 83 -12.19 2.07 -4.35
CA GLY A 83 -11.63 0.72 -4.36
C GLY A 83 -12.55 -0.34 -5.00
N VAL A 84 -13.57 0.08 -5.76
CA VAL A 84 -14.43 -0.86 -6.49
C VAL A 84 -13.70 -1.35 -7.75
N PRO A 85 -13.47 -2.66 -7.93
CA PRO A 85 -12.87 -3.20 -9.15
C PRO A 85 -13.77 -2.96 -10.36
N LEU A 86 -13.20 -2.38 -11.41
CA LEU A 86 -13.90 -2.10 -12.68
C LEU A 86 -13.23 -2.85 -13.83
N HIS A 87 -14.03 -3.26 -14.80
CA HIS A 87 -13.55 -3.86 -16.05
C HIS A 87 -14.47 -3.47 -17.22
N ALA A 88 -13.91 -3.20 -18.39
CA ALA A 88 -14.65 -3.06 -19.63
C ALA A 88 -14.09 -4.06 -20.65
N ALA A 89 -14.95 -4.82 -21.33
CA ALA A 89 -14.51 -5.77 -22.36
C ALA A 89 -13.86 -5.03 -23.54
N GLU A 90 -14.40 -3.86 -23.87
CA GLU A 90 -13.86 -2.92 -24.84
C GLU A 90 -13.90 -1.52 -24.25
N VAL A 91 -12.87 -0.73 -24.53
CA VAL A 91 -12.78 0.68 -24.10
C VAL A 91 -12.83 1.57 -25.35
N PRO A 92 -13.83 2.45 -25.48
CA PRO A 92 -13.97 3.32 -26.63
C PRO A 92 -12.74 4.20 -26.87
N ALA A 93 -12.43 4.47 -28.14
CA ALA A 93 -11.25 5.22 -28.52
C ALA A 93 -11.18 6.63 -27.90
N TRP A 94 -12.31 7.27 -27.66
CA TRP A 94 -12.35 8.58 -26.98
C TRP A 94 -11.94 8.46 -25.50
N ALA A 95 -12.32 7.39 -24.81
CA ALA A 95 -11.96 7.15 -23.41
C ALA A 95 -10.46 6.84 -23.29
N VAL A 96 -9.92 6.05 -24.24
CA VAL A 96 -8.47 5.83 -24.38
C VAL A 96 -7.71 7.15 -24.57
N ARG A 97 -8.20 8.06 -25.43
CA ARG A 97 -7.57 9.37 -25.62
C ARG A 97 -7.69 10.27 -24.39
N ALA A 98 -8.82 10.23 -23.70
CA ALA A 98 -9.07 11.07 -22.52
C ALA A 98 -8.26 10.61 -21.30
N ASP A 99 -8.07 9.30 -21.13
CA ASP A 99 -7.31 8.72 -20.03
C ASP A 99 -6.74 7.35 -20.41
N PRO A 100 -5.55 7.30 -21.04
CA PRO A 100 -5.00 6.04 -21.54
C PRO A 100 -4.66 5.06 -20.42
N VAL A 101 -4.23 5.55 -19.25
CA VAL A 101 -3.89 4.70 -18.10
C VAL A 101 -5.16 4.08 -17.51
N PHE A 102 -6.22 4.88 -17.33
CA PHE A 102 -7.49 4.33 -16.85
C PHE A 102 -8.09 3.33 -17.84
N ALA A 103 -8.01 3.64 -19.14
CA ALA A 103 -8.47 2.74 -20.19
C ALA A 103 -7.74 1.39 -20.17
N GLU A 104 -6.41 1.38 -20.02
CA GLU A 104 -5.63 0.15 -19.87
C GLU A 104 -6.07 -0.65 -18.63
N LEU A 105 -6.28 0.03 -17.49
CA LEU A 105 -6.76 -0.61 -16.28
C LEU A 105 -8.18 -1.19 -16.48
N LEU A 106 -9.10 -0.47 -17.13
CA LEU A 106 -10.44 -0.98 -17.41
C LEU A 106 -10.39 -2.21 -18.32
N ALA A 107 -9.51 -2.25 -19.31
CA ALA A 107 -9.35 -3.40 -20.21
C ALA A 107 -8.72 -4.63 -19.53
N HIS A 108 -8.15 -4.49 -18.33
CA HIS A 108 -7.46 -5.59 -17.66
C HIS A 108 -8.42 -6.55 -16.93
N GLY A 109 -8.63 -7.73 -17.52
CA GLY A 109 -9.60 -8.74 -17.06
C GLY A 109 -9.04 -9.97 -16.34
N ASP A 110 -7.73 -10.11 -16.14
CA ASP A 110 -7.10 -11.29 -15.53
C ASP A 110 -7.74 -11.70 -14.19
N TRP A 111 -8.17 -10.71 -13.42
CA TRP A 111 -8.78 -10.91 -12.11
C TRP A 111 -10.22 -11.48 -12.20
N LEU A 112 -10.86 -11.47 -13.37
CA LEU A 112 -12.17 -12.10 -13.63
C LEU A 112 -12.05 -13.60 -13.94
N ALA A 113 -10.92 -14.05 -14.48
CA ALA A 113 -10.76 -15.39 -15.03
C ALA A 113 -10.78 -16.52 -13.98
N ALA A 114 -10.48 -16.20 -12.71
CA ALA A 114 -10.39 -17.20 -11.66
C ALA A 114 -11.61 -17.14 -10.72
N THR A 115 -12.33 -18.26 -10.60
CA THR A 115 -13.33 -18.43 -9.54
C THR A 115 -12.64 -18.48 -8.19
N PRO A 116 -13.06 -17.66 -7.20
CA PRO A 116 -12.60 -17.81 -5.82
C PRO A 116 -12.86 -19.23 -5.32
N ARG A 117 -11.83 -19.85 -4.78
CA ARG A 117 -11.91 -21.16 -4.11
C ARG A 117 -11.21 -21.05 -2.78
N ASP A 118 -11.77 -21.69 -1.77
CA ASP A 118 -11.15 -21.78 -0.45
C ASP A 118 -10.04 -22.84 -0.45
N THR A 119 -8.98 -22.56 -1.21
CA THR A 119 -7.77 -23.39 -1.25
C THR A 119 -6.53 -22.51 -1.06
N PRO A 120 -5.49 -23.01 -0.35
CA PRO A 120 -4.31 -22.19 -0.03
C PRO A 120 -3.57 -21.63 -1.26
N ASN A 121 -3.72 -22.24 -2.43
CA ASN A 121 -3.03 -21.82 -3.65
C ASN A 121 -3.87 -20.86 -4.53
N CYS A 122 -5.16 -20.64 -4.21
CA CYS A 122 -6.05 -19.82 -5.02
C CYS A 122 -5.65 -18.34 -4.95
N THR A 123 -5.49 -17.69 -6.11
CA THR A 123 -5.10 -16.27 -6.20
C THR A 123 -6.24 -15.37 -6.67
N ALA A 124 -7.47 -15.87 -6.85
CA ALA A 124 -8.58 -15.10 -7.39
C ALA A 124 -8.93 -13.84 -6.58
N ALA A 125 -8.97 -13.95 -5.25
CA ALA A 125 -9.18 -12.79 -4.37
C ALA A 125 -7.99 -11.83 -4.43
N LEU A 126 -6.76 -12.36 -4.37
CA LEU A 126 -5.53 -11.56 -4.48
C LEU A 126 -5.47 -10.76 -5.78
N ARG A 127 -5.73 -11.37 -6.94
CA ARG A 127 -5.72 -10.69 -8.25
C ARG A 127 -6.74 -9.56 -8.33
N ARG A 128 -7.90 -9.75 -7.71
CA ARG A 128 -8.92 -8.69 -7.57
C ARG A 128 -8.43 -7.55 -6.69
N GLU A 129 -7.83 -7.85 -5.53
CA GLU A 129 -7.29 -6.84 -4.61
C GLU A 129 -6.17 -6.02 -5.27
N GLU A 130 -5.25 -6.69 -5.97
CA GLU A 130 -4.18 -6.03 -6.75
C GLU A 130 -4.78 -5.10 -7.82
N HIS A 131 -5.83 -5.52 -8.51
CA HIS A 131 -6.54 -4.70 -9.50
C HIS A 131 -7.22 -3.48 -8.88
N SER A 132 -7.94 -3.70 -7.78
CA SER A 132 -8.59 -2.64 -6.99
C SER A 132 -7.59 -1.56 -6.58
N VAL A 133 -6.43 -1.95 -6.05
CA VAL A 133 -5.38 -1.02 -5.62
C VAL A 133 -4.84 -0.19 -6.79
N ARG A 134 -4.61 -0.81 -7.95
CA ARG A 134 -4.13 -0.10 -9.16
C ARG A 134 -5.15 0.93 -9.65
N LEU A 135 -6.43 0.55 -9.73
CA LEU A 135 -7.53 1.47 -10.07
C LEU A 135 -7.63 2.62 -9.07
N ARG A 136 -7.55 2.30 -7.77
CA ARG A 136 -7.64 3.30 -6.70
C ARG A 136 -6.52 4.32 -6.75
N ARG A 137 -5.27 3.88 -6.94
CA ARG A 137 -4.12 4.79 -7.11
C ARG A 137 -4.38 5.78 -8.24
N HIS A 138 -4.85 5.29 -9.38
CA HIS A 138 -5.19 6.13 -10.52
C HIS A 138 -6.34 7.11 -10.21
N GLY A 139 -7.44 6.60 -9.63
CA GLY A 139 -8.60 7.42 -9.26
C GLY A 139 -8.24 8.55 -8.28
N LEU A 140 -7.45 8.25 -7.24
CA LEU A 140 -6.97 9.23 -6.27
C LEU A 140 -6.06 10.28 -6.91
N ALA A 141 -5.13 9.86 -7.78
CA ALA A 141 -4.26 10.79 -8.50
C ALA A 141 -5.06 11.75 -9.39
N ARG A 142 -6.15 11.28 -10.02
CA ARG A 142 -7.02 12.11 -10.88
C ARG A 142 -7.90 13.07 -10.09
N ARG A 143 -8.39 12.68 -8.90
CA ARG A 143 -9.16 13.56 -8.00
C ARG A 143 -8.31 14.67 -7.38
N GLY A 144 -7.01 14.42 -7.20
CA GLY A 144 -6.06 15.40 -6.64
C GLY A 144 -5.84 16.67 -7.47
N GLY A 145 -6.28 16.71 -8.73
CA GLY A 145 -6.41 17.93 -9.52
C GLY A 145 -5.14 18.80 -9.60
N GLY A 146 -4.10 18.32 -10.29
CA GLY A 146 -2.85 19.04 -10.51
C GLY A 146 -1.71 18.56 -9.61
N ASP A 147 -0.48 18.97 -9.94
CA ASP A 147 0.69 18.65 -9.10
C ASP A 147 0.38 19.02 -7.65
N PRO A 148 0.57 18.11 -6.68
CA PRO A 148 0.45 18.45 -5.27
C PRO A 148 1.37 19.64 -4.96
N PRO A 149 1.06 20.47 -3.94
CA PRO A 149 1.96 21.54 -3.50
C PRO A 149 3.31 20.94 -3.11
N GLY A 150 4.27 20.92 -4.05
CA GLY A 150 5.52 20.17 -3.95
C GLY A 150 5.32 18.65 -3.88
N THR A 151 6.24 17.87 -4.48
CA THR A 151 6.32 16.43 -4.18
C THR A 151 6.63 16.27 -2.68
N PRO A 152 5.79 15.53 -1.92
CA PRO A 152 5.98 15.37 -0.48
C PRO A 152 7.37 14.82 -0.18
N THR A 153 7.97 15.32 0.90
CA THR A 153 9.31 14.89 1.33
C THR A 153 9.22 13.92 2.50
N VAL A 154 9.88 12.76 2.36
CA VAL A 154 9.86 11.70 3.36
C VAL A 154 11.27 11.45 3.86
N SER A 155 11.49 11.63 5.16
CA SER A 155 12.68 11.16 5.86
C SER A 155 12.49 9.70 6.23
N VAL A 156 13.20 8.80 5.55
CA VAL A 156 13.14 7.37 5.84
C VAL A 156 14.16 7.02 6.91
N VAL A 157 13.69 6.63 8.08
CA VAL A 157 14.51 6.20 9.22
C VAL A 157 14.70 4.70 9.15
N MET A 158 15.94 4.28 8.94
CA MET A 158 16.35 2.87 8.86
C MET A 158 17.50 2.64 9.84
N ALA A 159 17.40 1.59 10.65
CA ALA A 159 18.51 1.16 11.49
C ALA A 159 18.94 -0.25 11.06
N SER A 160 20.26 -0.49 11.04
CA SER A 160 20.81 -1.78 10.66
C SER A 160 21.90 -2.20 11.65
N MET A 161 21.89 -3.48 12.01
CA MET A 161 23.02 -4.18 12.64
C MET A 161 23.70 -5.15 11.66
N ARG A 162 23.38 -5.05 10.36
CA ARG A 162 23.66 -6.04 9.32
C ARG A 162 24.19 -5.36 8.04
N PRO A 163 25.49 -5.01 7.97
CA PRO A 163 26.05 -4.28 6.83
C PRO A 163 25.75 -4.89 5.46
N GLY A 164 25.70 -6.23 5.39
CA GLY A 164 25.42 -6.96 4.13
C GLY A 164 23.99 -6.81 3.58
N LEU A 165 23.04 -6.23 4.34
CA LEU A 165 21.68 -5.99 3.85
C LEU A 165 21.49 -4.58 3.25
N LEU A 166 22.42 -3.65 3.53
CA LEU A 166 22.27 -2.25 3.17
C LEU A 166 22.15 -2.02 1.67
N GLU A 167 22.90 -2.76 0.85
CA GLU A 167 22.82 -2.63 -0.61
C GLU A 167 21.41 -2.96 -1.13
N SER A 168 20.81 -4.04 -0.62
CA SER A 168 19.44 -4.42 -0.99
C SER A 168 18.42 -3.40 -0.47
N ALA A 169 18.52 -2.99 0.79
CA ALA A 169 17.59 -2.05 1.41
C ALA A 169 17.60 -0.68 0.71
N LEU A 170 18.80 -0.10 0.49
CA LEU A 170 18.96 1.16 -0.23
C LEU A 170 18.54 1.05 -1.70
N GLY A 171 18.78 -0.09 -2.34
CA GLY A 171 18.29 -0.36 -3.69
C GLY A 171 16.76 -0.39 -3.77
N GLN A 172 16.06 -0.88 -2.75
CA GLN A 172 14.59 -0.82 -2.69
C GLN A 172 14.08 0.62 -2.48
N LEU A 173 14.77 1.40 -1.64
CA LEU A 173 14.47 2.82 -1.41
C LEU A 173 14.66 3.67 -2.67
N ALA A 174 15.74 3.43 -3.42
CA ALA A 174 16.03 4.11 -4.67
C ALA A 174 14.96 3.91 -5.76
N ARG A 175 14.13 2.86 -5.64
CA ARG A 175 13.03 2.56 -6.57
C ARG A 175 11.69 3.17 -6.16
N GLN A 176 11.62 3.90 -5.03
CA GLN A 176 10.37 4.53 -4.61
C GLN A 176 9.92 5.61 -5.60
N ARG A 177 8.63 5.60 -5.94
CA ARG A 177 8.02 6.48 -6.95
C ARG A 177 6.99 7.42 -6.34
N GLY A 178 6.82 8.58 -6.95
CA GLY A 178 5.81 9.57 -6.55
C GLY A 178 6.13 10.30 -5.24
N VAL A 179 7.36 10.20 -4.74
CA VAL A 179 7.82 10.84 -3.50
C VAL A 179 9.25 11.37 -3.66
N ARG A 180 9.62 12.38 -2.88
CA ARG A 180 11.03 12.73 -2.65
C ARG A 180 11.45 12.14 -1.32
N ALA A 181 12.52 11.35 -1.31
CA ALA A 181 12.99 10.67 -0.11
C ALA A 181 14.44 11.04 0.20
N GLU A 182 14.75 11.09 1.50
CA GLU A 182 16.09 11.00 2.06
C GLU A 182 16.17 9.80 2.99
N VAL A 183 17.36 9.23 3.17
CA VAL A 183 17.59 8.10 4.05
C VAL A 183 18.39 8.54 5.27
N LEU A 184 17.87 8.25 6.45
CA LEU A 184 18.52 8.47 7.74
C LEU A 184 18.90 7.10 8.29
N LEU A 185 20.16 6.73 8.11
CA LEU A 185 20.69 5.40 8.36
C LEU A 185 21.43 5.35 9.71
N GLY A 186 20.84 4.65 10.69
CA GLY A 186 21.50 4.31 11.95
C GLY A 186 22.27 3.00 11.85
N LEU A 187 23.60 3.06 11.99
CA LEU A 187 24.47 1.89 12.05
C LEU A 187 24.61 1.45 13.50
N HIS A 188 24.13 0.25 13.81
CA HIS A 188 24.07 -0.26 15.17
C HIS A 188 25.21 -1.27 15.41
N GLY A 189 26.27 -0.82 16.08
CA GLY A 189 27.40 -1.64 16.48
C GLY A 189 28.47 -1.86 15.40
N PHE A 190 28.49 -1.05 14.33
CA PHE A 190 29.56 -1.07 13.33
C PHE A 190 29.77 0.33 12.72
N PRO A 191 31.00 0.64 12.27
CA PRO A 191 31.34 1.99 11.81
C PRO A 191 30.92 2.22 10.34
N ALA A 192 30.75 3.49 9.97
CA ALA A 192 30.51 3.94 8.60
C ALA A 192 31.68 3.61 7.66
N ALA A 193 32.90 3.45 8.22
CA ALA A 193 34.08 3.01 7.47
C ALA A 193 33.99 1.56 6.97
N HIS A 194 33.03 0.76 7.45
CA HIS A 194 32.84 -0.62 7.01
C HIS A 194 32.58 -0.66 5.49
N GLU A 195 33.31 -1.54 4.77
CA GLU A 195 33.31 -1.56 3.29
C GLU A 195 31.91 -1.69 2.68
N ALA A 196 31.09 -2.62 3.20
CA ALA A 196 29.71 -2.81 2.73
C ALA A 196 28.84 -1.56 2.91
N VAL A 197 29.07 -0.76 3.95
CA VAL A 197 28.34 0.50 4.19
C VAL A 197 28.73 1.50 3.13
N ARG A 198 30.03 1.74 2.97
CA ARG A 198 30.57 2.68 1.99
C ARG A 198 30.04 2.38 0.60
N ARG A 199 30.15 1.12 0.17
CA ARG A 199 29.63 0.68 -1.13
C ARG A 199 28.14 0.94 -1.28
N ALA A 200 27.33 0.57 -0.28
CA ALA A 200 25.89 0.72 -0.35
C ALA A 200 25.47 2.20 -0.39
N VAL A 201 26.12 3.06 0.40
CA VAL A 201 25.86 4.51 0.43
C VAL A 201 26.33 5.19 -0.86
N GLU A 202 27.55 4.90 -1.33
CA GLU A 202 28.10 5.45 -2.58
C GLU A 202 27.24 5.07 -3.81
N ALA A 203 26.61 3.89 -3.81
CA ALA A 203 25.73 3.43 -4.87
C ALA A 203 24.28 3.96 -4.78
N CYS A 204 23.88 4.56 -3.65
CA CYS A 204 22.52 5.02 -3.44
C CYS A 204 22.31 6.40 -4.12
N PRO A 205 21.32 6.54 -5.02
CA PRO A 205 21.05 7.83 -5.67
C PRO A 205 20.30 8.82 -4.76
N LEU A 206 19.80 8.37 -3.59
CA LEU A 206 19.12 9.22 -2.63
C LEU A 206 20.13 9.88 -1.68
N PRO A 207 19.83 11.06 -1.11
CA PRO A 207 20.60 11.60 0.00
C PRO A 207 20.58 10.61 1.17
N VAL A 208 21.77 10.22 1.67
CA VAL A 208 21.90 9.34 2.83
C VAL A 208 22.68 10.06 3.93
N THR A 209 22.05 10.24 5.09
CA THR A 209 22.71 10.67 6.33
C THR A 209 22.97 9.45 7.18
N VAL A 210 24.23 9.23 7.56
CA VAL A 210 24.66 8.09 8.37
C VAL A 210 24.94 8.56 9.79
N VAL A 211 24.42 7.83 10.77
CA VAL A 211 24.77 7.99 12.19
C VAL A 211 25.25 6.66 12.74
N GLU A 212 26.30 6.68 13.56
CA GLU A 212 26.83 5.50 14.23
C GLU A 212 26.31 5.43 15.66
N ALA A 213 25.97 4.24 16.13
CA ALA A 213 25.59 3.98 17.49
C ALA A 213 26.32 2.73 18.02
N ASP A 214 26.69 2.75 19.30
CA ASP A 214 27.32 1.61 19.96
C ASP A 214 26.37 0.41 19.98
N ALA A 215 26.92 -0.81 19.94
CA ALA A 215 26.14 -2.05 19.97
C ALA A 215 25.28 -2.23 21.24
N ALA A 216 25.56 -1.47 22.31
CA ALA A 216 24.80 -1.46 23.55
C ALA A 216 23.62 -0.47 23.53
N THR A 217 23.53 0.39 22.52
CA THR A 217 22.49 1.41 22.41
C THR A 217 21.13 0.74 22.22
N PRO A 218 20.09 1.11 22.99
CA PRO A 218 18.75 0.58 22.75
C PRO A 218 18.28 0.85 21.31
N PHE A 219 17.63 -0.13 20.68
CA PHE A 219 17.21 -0.04 19.28
C PHE A 219 16.36 1.20 18.99
N GLY A 220 15.43 1.55 19.88
CA GLY A 220 14.63 2.77 19.74
C GLY A 220 15.46 4.05 19.77
N ASP A 221 16.56 4.08 20.54
CA ASP A 221 17.46 5.22 20.60
C ASP A 221 18.29 5.34 19.31
N VAL A 222 18.67 4.23 18.68
CA VAL A 222 19.32 4.24 17.36
C VAL A 222 18.39 4.84 16.29
N LEU A 223 17.12 4.44 16.29
CA LEU A 223 16.11 5.01 15.39
C LEU A 223 15.93 6.52 15.64
N ASN A 224 15.87 6.95 16.90
CA ASN A 224 15.74 8.37 17.24
C ASN A 224 16.98 9.19 16.88
N LEU A 225 18.18 8.63 17.08
CA LEU A 225 19.43 9.28 16.69
C LEU A 225 19.43 9.59 15.19
N ALA A 226 19.03 8.61 14.36
CA ALA A 226 18.88 8.82 12.92
C ALA A 226 17.77 9.83 12.62
N ALA A 227 16.60 9.68 13.24
CA ALA A 227 15.44 10.56 13.03
C ALA A 227 15.69 12.02 13.42
N SER A 228 16.67 12.30 14.27
CA SER A 228 17.03 13.68 14.67
C SER A 228 17.46 14.56 13.49
N ALA A 229 17.98 13.94 12.42
CA ALA A 229 18.40 14.62 11.19
C ALA A 229 17.26 14.83 10.17
N ALA A 230 16.02 14.45 10.50
CA ALA A 230 14.89 14.51 9.56
C ALA A 230 14.55 15.93 9.09
N GLY A 231 14.73 16.15 7.79
CA GLY A 231 14.37 17.37 7.07
C GLY A 231 13.01 17.32 6.37
N GLY A 232 12.49 16.12 6.09
CA GLY A 232 11.24 15.91 5.36
C GLY A 232 9.96 16.26 6.13
N ASP A 233 8.85 16.38 5.41
CA ASP A 233 7.52 16.63 5.98
C ASP A 233 7.00 15.43 6.79
N TYR A 234 7.41 14.24 6.37
CA TYR A 234 7.00 12.96 6.95
C TYR A 234 8.21 12.15 7.43
N VAL A 235 7.99 11.33 8.45
CA VAL A 235 8.93 10.31 8.91
C VAL A 235 8.34 8.96 8.57
N ALA A 236 9.13 8.10 7.91
CA ALA A 236 8.77 6.72 7.63
C ALA A 236 9.81 5.79 8.27
N LYS A 237 9.36 4.78 9.02
CA LYS A 237 10.24 3.70 9.47
C LYS A 237 10.46 2.72 8.33
N TRP A 238 11.65 2.14 8.25
CA TRP A 238 12.01 1.11 7.28
C TRP A 238 12.90 0.05 7.92
N ASP A 239 12.54 -1.22 7.75
CA ASP A 239 13.35 -2.37 8.20
C ASP A 239 14.25 -2.86 7.05
N ASP A 240 15.54 -3.07 7.31
CA ASP A 240 16.57 -3.39 6.31
C ASP A 240 16.49 -4.82 5.76
N ASP A 241 15.69 -5.70 6.38
CA ASP A 241 15.55 -7.11 6.02
C ASP A 241 14.24 -7.50 5.34
N ASP A 242 13.32 -6.55 5.14
CA ASP A 242 12.02 -6.76 4.50
C ASP A 242 12.00 -6.35 3.02
N TRP A 243 10.91 -6.68 2.32
CA TRP A 243 10.67 -6.28 0.94
C TRP A 243 9.55 -5.25 0.81
N TYR A 244 9.81 -4.22 0.02
CA TYR A 244 8.92 -3.09 -0.22
C TYR A 244 8.75 -2.86 -1.72
N GLY A 245 7.50 -2.72 -2.16
CA GLY A 245 7.17 -2.37 -3.54
C GLY A 245 7.55 -0.92 -3.88
N PRO A 246 7.69 -0.59 -5.16
CA PRO A 246 8.14 0.73 -5.62
C PRO A 246 7.17 1.90 -5.30
N ASP A 247 5.92 1.59 -4.92
CA ASP A 247 4.93 2.61 -4.54
C ASP A 247 4.64 2.61 -3.03
N HIS A 248 5.47 1.95 -2.21
CA HIS A 248 5.19 1.78 -0.78
C HIS A 248 4.98 3.11 -0.06
N LEU A 249 5.92 4.05 -0.23
CA LEU A 249 5.83 5.36 0.42
C LEU A 249 4.68 6.21 -0.13
N SER A 250 4.43 6.18 -1.43
CA SER A 250 3.31 6.91 -2.04
C SER A 250 1.96 6.33 -1.63
N ASP A 251 1.82 5.01 -1.48
CA ASP A 251 0.62 4.38 -0.93
C ASP A 251 0.34 4.80 0.51
N LEU A 252 1.38 4.90 1.35
CA LEU A 252 1.22 5.37 2.72
C LEU A 252 0.79 6.84 2.76
N LEU A 253 1.36 7.70 1.91
CA LEU A 253 0.94 9.11 1.81
C LEU A 253 -0.49 9.25 1.28
N LEU A 254 -0.89 8.44 0.31
CA LEU A 254 -2.28 8.35 -0.14
C LEU A 254 -3.19 7.92 1.02
N ALA A 255 -2.77 6.92 1.80
CA ALA A 255 -3.50 6.47 2.98
C ALA A 255 -3.69 7.57 4.02
N LEU A 256 -2.65 8.35 4.29
CA LEU A 256 -2.73 9.48 5.19
C LEU A 256 -3.75 10.51 4.68
N SER A 257 -3.69 10.83 3.39
CA SER A 257 -4.57 11.80 2.74
C SER A 257 -6.05 11.41 2.78
N TYR A 258 -6.41 10.19 2.37
CA TYR A 258 -7.81 9.80 2.32
C TYR A 258 -8.42 9.39 3.67
N SER A 259 -7.60 9.00 4.65
CA SER A 259 -8.09 8.62 5.98
C SER A 259 -8.13 9.82 6.93
N GLY A 260 -7.26 10.81 6.72
CA GLY A 260 -7.03 11.88 7.69
C GLY A 260 -6.42 11.39 9.00
N ALA A 261 -5.77 10.22 9.00
CA ALA A 261 -5.11 9.65 10.16
C ALA A 261 -3.85 10.43 10.54
N GLU A 262 -3.45 10.36 11.81
CA GLU A 262 -2.18 10.93 12.27
C GLU A 262 -1.01 9.96 12.02
N ILE A 263 -1.28 8.65 11.97
CA ILE A 263 -0.31 7.60 11.67
C ILE A 263 -0.93 6.61 10.69
N VAL A 264 -0.14 6.15 9.73
CA VAL A 264 -0.51 5.09 8.80
C VAL A 264 0.53 3.99 8.76
N GLY A 265 0.12 2.82 8.32
CA GLY A 265 0.99 1.70 8.02
C GLY A 265 0.21 0.57 7.35
N THR A 266 0.88 -0.50 6.99
CA THR A 266 0.25 -1.61 6.26
C THR A 266 -0.15 -2.75 7.20
N ALA A 267 -1.03 -3.62 6.71
CA ALA A 267 -1.20 -4.94 7.31
C ALA A 267 0.03 -5.82 7.07
N ALA A 268 0.44 -6.57 8.09
CA ALA A 268 1.43 -7.64 7.99
C ALA A 268 0.81 -8.85 7.28
N GLU A 269 0.65 -8.74 5.96
CA GLU A 269 -0.16 -9.65 5.15
C GLU A 269 0.66 -10.77 4.51
N PHE A 270 1.83 -10.42 3.95
CA PHE A 270 2.74 -11.36 3.30
C PHE A 270 3.97 -11.63 4.15
N PHE A 271 4.36 -12.90 4.23
CA PHE A 271 5.60 -13.32 4.87
C PHE A 271 6.35 -14.30 3.97
N TYR A 272 7.66 -14.11 3.86
CA TYR A 272 8.56 -15.11 3.32
C TYR A 272 9.26 -15.86 4.46
N LEU A 273 8.89 -17.13 4.63
CA LEU A 273 9.47 -18.05 5.60
C LEU A 273 10.73 -18.68 5.00
N GLU A 274 11.85 -17.98 5.13
CA GLU A 274 13.11 -18.30 4.45
C GLU A 274 13.62 -19.72 4.75
N PRO A 275 13.61 -20.23 6.00
CA PRO A 275 14.06 -21.60 6.28
C PRO A 275 13.22 -22.68 5.60
N LEU A 276 11.97 -22.36 5.23
CA LEU A 276 11.06 -23.29 4.55
C LEU A 276 11.00 -23.05 3.04
N ASN A 277 11.59 -21.95 2.55
CA ASN A 277 11.42 -21.47 1.19
C ASN A 277 9.93 -21.41 0.79
N VAL A 278 9.12 -20.78 1.64
CA VAL A 278 7.66 -20.66 1.47
C VAL A 278 7.23 -19.21 1.64
N THR A 279 6.40 -18.72 0.73
CA THR A 279 5.65 -17.49 0.94
C THR A 279 4.27 -17.83 1.48
N ILE A 280 3.84 -17.12 2.51
CA ILE A 280 2.47 -17.19 3.00
C ILE A 280 1.80 -15.83 2.88
N ARG A 281 0.48 -15.88 2.76
CA ARG A 281 -0.40 -14.74 2.96
C ARG A 281 -1.34 -15.06 4.11
N ARG A 282 -1.54 -14.11 5.01
CA ARG A 282 -2.53 -14.19 6.08
C ARG A 282 -3.51 -13.03 5.92
N THR A 283 -4.79 -13.31 6.16
CA THR A 283 -5.89 -12.35 5.97
C THR A 283 -6.69 -12.10 7.26
N ASP A 284 -6.17 -12.62 8.38
CA ASP A 284 -6.58 -12.36 9.76
C ASP A 284 -6.37 -10.89 10.18
N TYR A 285 -5.40 -10.20 9.57
CA TYR A 285 -5.32 -8.73 9.64
C TYR A 285 -6.24 -8.09 8.60
N THR A 286 -7.27 -7.40 9.08
CA THR A 286 -8.12 -6.55 8.25
C THR A 286 -7.33 -5.35 7.74
N SER A 287 -7.48 -5.01 6.46
CA SER A 287 -6.90 -3.82 5.85
C SER A 287 -7.99 -2.80 5.55
N GLU A 288 -7.58 -1.56 5.30
CA GLU A 288 -8.48 -0.43 5.04
C GLU A 288 -9.39 -0.14 6.24
N VAL A 289 -8.78 -0.11 7.43
CA VAL A 289 -9.49 0.06 8.71
C VAL A 289 -8.74 1.00 9.65
N TRP A 290 -9.49 1.67 10.52
CA TRP A 290 -8.94 2.23 11.74
C TRP A 290 -8.42 1.09 12.63
N SER A 291 -7.23 1.25 13.17
CA SER A 291 -6.57 0.23 13.99
C SER A 291 -5.75 0.88 15.09
N ASP A 292 -5.26 0.08 16.03
CA ASP A 292 -4.23 0.42 17.01
C ASP A 292 -2.86 -0.19 16.62
N HIS A 293 -2.79 -0.95 15.52
CA HIS A 293 -1.62 -1.71 15.13
C HIS A 293 -1.41 -1.74 13.60
N VAL A 294 -0.16 -1.56 13.18
CA VAL A 294 0.33 -1.71 11.81
C VAL A 294 1.65 -2.48 11.81
N ALA A 295 2.08 -2.98 10.66
CA ALA A 295 3.40 -3.61 10.53
C ALA A 295 4.51 -2.59 10.86
N GLY A 296 5.43 -2.98 11.74
CA GLY A 296 6.42 -2.07 12.33
C GLY A 296 7.33 -1.38 11.31
N GLY A 297 7.80 -2.08 10.29
CA GLY A 297 8.60 -1.52 9.19
C GLY A 297 7.85 -0.59 8.24
N THR A 298 6.58 -0.27 8.51
CA THR A 298 5.72 0.48 7.58
C THR A 298 5.07 1.70 8.20
N ILE A 299 5.50 2.08 9.40
CA ILE A 299 4.96 3.24 10.11
C ILE A 299 5.34 4.52 9.36
N LEU A 300 4.34 5.32 8.98
CA LEU A 300 4.52 6.67 8.45
C LEU A 300 3.63 7.66 9.17
N LEU A 301 4.17 8.84 9.47
CA LEU A 301 3.45 9.94 10.10
C LEU A 301 4.10 11.29 9.76
N ARG A 302 3.39 12.38 10.04
CA ARG A 302 3.98 13.73 9.91
C ARG A 302 5.12 13.92 10.92
N ARG A 303 6.19 14.61 10.50
CA ARG A 303 7.38 14.80 11.33
C ARG A 303 7.11 15.61 12.60
N ASP A 304 6.23 16.60 12.55
CA ASP A 304 5.81 17.36 13.74
C ASP A 304 5.11 16.45 14.75
N ARG A 305 4.19 15.59 14.29
CA ARG A 305 3.54 14.58 15.13
C ARG A 305 4.52 13.58 15.72
N PHE A 306 5.52 13.11 14.95
CA PHE A 306 6.58 12.24 15.48
C PHE A 306 7.37 12.88 16.62
N ARG A 307 7.63 14.19 16.54
CA ARG A 307 8.29 14.94 17.63
C ARG A 307 7.39 15.09 18.85
N GLU A 308 6.11 15.40 18.64
CA GLU A 308 5.12 15.51 19.72
C GLU A 308 4.91 14.19 20.48
N THR A 309 5.04 13.04 19.81
CA THR A 309 4.97 11.72 20.48
C THR A 309 6.23 11.37 21.27
N GLY A 310 7.29 12.18 21.19
CA GLY A 310 8.59 11.90 21.84
C GLY A 310 9.45 10.86 21.11
N GLY A 311 9.16 10.57 19.83
CA GLY A 311 9.88 9.57 19.04
C GLY A 311 9.65 8.12 19.49
N PHE A 312 10.53 7.22 19.04
CA PHE A 312 10.49 5.81 19.40
C PHE A 312 10.91 5.61 20.88
N PRO A 313 10.23 4.77 21.68
CA PRO A 313 10.70 4.50 23.04
C PRO A 313 12.08 3.84 23.05
N GLY A 314 12.98 4.29 23.93
CA GLY A 314 14.34 3.76 24.13
C GLY A 314 14.38 2.34 24.69
N LEU A 315 13.88 1.38 23.91
CA LEU A 315 13.76 -0.03 24.24
C LEU A 315 14.64 -0.86 23.29
N PRO A 316 15.18 -2.00 23.75
CA PRO A 316 15.96 -2.88 22.89
C PRO A 316 15.09 -3.71 21.93
N ARG A 317 13.80 -3.93 22.25
CA ARG A 317 12.86 -4.75 21.47
C ARG A 317 11.44 -4.24 21.68
N GLY A 318 10.54 -4.59 20.75
CA GLY A 318 9.12 -4.20 20.82
C GLY A 318 8.89 -2.69 20.67
N VAL A 319 9.87 -1.97 20.12
CA VAL A 319 9.85 -0.52 19.95
C VAL A 319 8.61 -0.05 19.18
N ASP A 320 8.32 -0.68 18.04
CA ASP A 320 7.20 -0.31 17.18
C ASP A 320 5.85 -0.44 17.88
N ALA A 321 5.64 -1.54 18.62
CA ALA A 321 4.42 -1.77 19.37
C ALA A 321 4.28 -0.77 20.54
N ALA A 322 5.39 -0.47 21.22
CA ALA A 322 5.41 0.53 22.29
C ALA A 322 5.13 1.95 21.76
N PHE A 323 5.70 2.30 20.61
CA PHE A 323 5.45 3.57 19.92
C PHE A 323 3.97 3.72 19.54
N LEU A 324 3.39 2.74 18.84
CA LEU A 324 1.99 2.78 18.43
C LEU A 324 1.05 2.86 19.63
N LYS A 325 1.34 2.10 20.70
CA LYS A 325 0.58 2.16 21.96
C LYS A 325 0.64 3.54 22.61
N ALA A 326 1.82 4.15 22.67
CA ALA A 326 2.00 5.49 23.23
C ALA A 326 1.29 6.56 22.38
N ALA A 327 1.41 6.49 21.06
CA ALA A 327 0.74 7.40 20.14
C ALA A 327 -0.79 7.29 20.26
N HIS A 328 -1.33 6.07 20.33
CA HIS A 328 -2.75 5.84 20.55
C HIS A 328 -3.23 6.42 21.89
N ALA A 329 -2.46 6.20 22.97
CA ALA A 329 -2.76 6.78 24.28
C ALA A 329 -2.71 8.32 24.29
N ALA A 330 -1.91 8.92 23.40
CA ALA A 330 -1.87 10.37 23.16
C ALA A 330 -2.96 10.88 22.20
N GLY A 331 -3.91 10.02 21.80
CA GLY A 331 -5.06 10.38 20.96
C GLY A 331 -4.80 10.33 19.46
N ALA A 332 -3.65 9.81 19.00
CA ALA A 332 -3.41 9.61 17.57
C ALA A 332 -4.32 8.51 17.03
N ARG A 333 -5.00 8.78 15.91
CA ARG A 333 -5.74 7.79 15.14
C ARG A 333 -4.78 7.16 14.13
N ILE A 334 -4.75 5.83 14.15
CA ILE A 334 -3.90 5.03 13.28
C ILE A 334 -4.79 4.35 12.23
N TYR A 335 -4.39 4.44 10.96
CA TYR A 335 -5.09 3.78 9.87
C TYR A 335 -4.20 2.72 9.23
N ARG A 336 -4.74 1.50 9.07
CA ARG A 336 -4.03 0.37 8.48
C ARG A 336 -4.50 0.15 7.04
N THR A 337 -3.63 0.42 6.08
CA THR A 337 -3.87 0.15 4.65
C THR A 337 -3.54 -1.32 4.28
N HIS A 338 -3.76 -1.72 3.04
CA HIS A 338 -3.44 -3.05 2.54
C HIS A 338 -1.96 -3.43 2.66
N GLY A 339 -1.66 -4.73 2.81
CA GLY A 339 -0.30 -5.26 2.88
C GLY A 339 0.31 -5.67 1.55
N LEU A 340 -0.36 -5.44 0.40
CA LEU A 340 0.05 -6.03 -0.88
C LEU A 340 1.47 -5.62 -1.32
N GLY A 341 1.88 -4.37 -1.05
CA GLY A 341 3.19 -3.85 -1.42
C GLY A 341 4.31 -4.12 -0.42
N TYR A 342 4.09 -4.95 0.60
CA TYR A 342 5.04 -5.20 1.67
C TYR A 342 5.11 -6.68 2.02
N MET A 343 6.32 -7.21 2.20
CA MET A 343 6.51 -8.60 2.62
C MET A 343 7.57 -8.71 3.70
N LEU A 344 7.17 -9.32 4.80
CA LEU A 344 8.01 -9.56 5.96
C LEU A 344 8.95 -10.74 5.71
N ARG A 345 10.23 -10.57 6.02
CA ARG A 345 11.17 -11.68 6.08
C ARG A 345 11.09 -12.38 7.43
N ARG A 346 11.05 -13.72 7.38
CA ARG A 346 11.19 -14.59 8.53
C ARG A 346 12.31 -15.60 8.30
N GLY A 347 13.49 -15.23 8.75
CA GLY A 347 14.66 -16.09 8.88
C GLY A 347 14.62 -16.99 10.11
N ALA A 348 15.73 -17.68 10.38
CA ALA A 348 15.87 -18.53 11.56
C ALA A 348 15.82 -17.68 12.85
N SER A 349 15.09 -18.17 13.85
CA SER A 349 14.61 -17.48 15.07
C SER A 349 15.61 -16.64 15.89
N ALA A 350 16.93 -16.75 15.66
CA ALA A 350 17.95 -16.02 16.41
C ALA A 350 18.11 -14.54 16.02
N GLN A 351 17.51 -14.09 14.90
CA GLN A 351 17.74 -12.74 14.35
C GLN A 351 16.50 -11.84 14.29
N HIS A 352 15.33 -12.31 14.73
CA HIS A 352 14.07 -11.54 14.64
C HIS A 352 13.47 -11.21 16.01
N THR A 353 12.82 -10.04 16.09
CA THR A 353 12.13 -9.54 17.28
C THR A 353 10.86 -10.32 17.62
N TRP A 354 10.30 -11.10 16.68
CA TRP A 354 9.11 -11.94 16.92
C TRP A 354 9.52 -13.41 17.03
N GLN A 355 9.34 -13.99 18.22
CA GLN A 355 9.78 -15.36 18.51
C GLN A 355 8.69 -16.44 18.29
N LEU A 356 7.76 -16.20 17.36
CA LEU A 356 6.75 -17.21 17.04
C LEU A 356 7.36 -18.32 16.18
N PRO A 357 7.09 -19.62 16.46
CA PRO A 357 7.54 -20.73 15.62
C PRO A 357 7.01 -20.61 14.19
N LEU A 358 7.78 -21.06 13.19
CA LEU A 358 7.34 -21.05 11.78
C LEU A 358 6.01 -21.81 11.57
N ALA A 359 5.75 -22.86 12.35
CA ALA A 359 4.49 -23.60 12.34
C ALA A 359 3.27 -22.72 12.67
N HIS A 360 3.43 -21.71 13.53
CA HIS A 360 2.36 -20.74 13.80
C HIS A 360 1.96 -20.01 12.52
N PHE A 361 2.95 -19.53 11.75
CA PHE A 361 2.72 -18.79 10.51
C PHE A 361 2.01 -19.64 9.45
N LEU A 362 2.41 -20.91 9.29
CA LEU A 362 1.73 -21.84 8.39
C LEU A 362 0.28 -22.10 8.79
N ARG A 363 0.00 -22.22 10.10
CA ARG A 363 -1.35 -22.53 10.61
C ARG A 363 -2.36 -21.41 10.34
N VAL A 364 -1.93 -20.16 10.42
CA VAL A 364 -2.82 -18.99 10.26
C VAL A 364 -2.80 -18.40 8.85
N ALA A 365 -2.05 -19.01 7.93
CA ALA A 365 -1.99 -18.59 6.54
C ALA A 365 -3.30 -18.93 5.82
N SER A 366 -3.89 -17.93 5.15
CA SER A 366 -4.97 -18.16 4.19
C SER A 366 -4.46 -18.67 2.86
N ASN A 367 -3.22 -18.30 2.49
CA ASN A 367 -2.55 -18.81 1.30
C ASN A 367 -1.11 -19.21 1.59
N GLN A 368 -0.63 -20.21 0.84
CA GLN A 368 0.74 -20.72 0.96
C GLN A 368 1.28 -21.08 -0.42
N TRP A 369 2.51 -20.67 -0.73
CA TRP A 369 3.16 -20.99 -1.99
C TRP A 369 4.62 -21.36 -1.76
N ARG A 370 5.13 -22.36 -2.50
CA ARG A 370 6.56 -22.65 -2.52
C ARG A 370 7.33 -21.55 -3.23
N GLY A 371 8.51 -21.21 -2.70
CA GLY A 371 9.37 -20.16 -3.22
C GLY A 371 8.97 -18.76 -2.75
N PHE A 372 9.75 -17.79 -3.23
CA PHE A 372 9.43 -16.37 -3.15
C PHE A 372 8.29 -16.05 -4.14
N ARG A 373 7.11 -15.70 -3.61
CA ARG A 373 5.86 -15.52 -4.36
C ARG A 373 5.09 -14.30 -3.82
N PRO A 374 5.64 -13.08 -3.99
CA PRO A 374 4.99 -11.87 -3.51
C PRO A 374 3.76 -11.52 -4.37
N SER A 375 2.99 -10.52 -3.94
CA SER A 375 1.94 -9.93 -4.77
C SER A 375 2.54 -9.28 -6.03
N ARG A 376 1.69 -9.06 -7.05
CA ARG A 376 2.03 -8.26 -8.25
C ARG A 376 2.21 -6.76 -7.95
N ILE A 377 1.89 -6.29 -6.74
CA ILE A 377 2.09 -4.90 -6.31
C ILE A 377 3.51 -4.71 -5.75
N LEU A 378 4.11 -5.75 -5.17
CA LEU A 378 5.48 -5.71 -4.67
C LEU A 378 6.52 -5.84 -5.79
N ALA A 379 6.13 -6.40 -6.94
CA ALA A 379 7.03 -6.53 -8.09
C ALA A 379 7.60 -5.15 -8.49
N PRO A 380 8.92 -5.06 -8.73
CA PRO A 380 9.62 -3.80 -9.03
C PRO A 380 9.17 -3.15 -10.34
#